data_AF-A0A5K8ADQ0-F1
#
_entry.id   AF-A0A5K8ADQ0-F1
#
_cell.length_a   1.000
_cell.length_b   1.000
_cell.length_c   1.000
_cell.angle_alpha   90.00
_cell.angle_beta   90.00
_cell.angle_gamma   90.00
#
_symmetry.space_group_name_H-M   'P 1'
#
loop_
_entity.id
_entity.type
_entity.pdbx_description
1 polymer ?
#
loop_
_entity_poly.entity_id
_entity_poly.type
_entity_poly.pdbx_seq_one_letter_code
_entity_poly.pdbx_strand_id
1 'polypeptide(L)' 'MELSIALLNFVYAIAGALLTLAFMAAGYKLFDTITPFDTSRELASKNVAVGIVVGAIFIGLGIAVGLVVGLGLN' A
#
# COMPACT_ATOMS: atom_id res chain seq x y z
N MET A 1 -8.77 -24.40 -22.48
CA MET A 1 -7.40 -23.96 -22.11
C MET A 1 -7.36 -22.45 -21.92
N GLU A 2 -7.67 -21.64 -22.93
CA GLU A 2 -7.70 -20.17 -22.85
C GLU A 2 -8.50 -19.60 -21.66
N LEU A 3 -9.74 -20.07 -21.45
CA LEU A 3 -10.61 -19.56 -20.38
C LEU A 3 -10.05 -19.87 -18.98
N SER A 4 -9.37 -21.01 -18.81
CA SER A 4 -8.78 -21.41 -17.53
C SER A 4 -7.58 -20.54 -17.17
N ILE A 5 -6.77 -20.16 -18.17
CA ILE A 5 -5.60 -19.29 -17.99
C ILE A 5 -6.06 -17.88 -17.63
N ALA A 6 -7.05 -17.36 -18.36
CA ALA A 6 -7.64 -16.06 -18.05
C ALA A 6 -8.18 -16.00 -16.62
N LEU A 7 -8.93 -17.02 -16.20
CA LEU A 7 -9.51 -17.09 -14.86
C LEU A 7 -8.41 -17.16 -13.78
N LEU A 8 -7.35 -17.93 -14.01
CA LEU A 8 -6.21 -18.00 -13.10
C LEU A 8 -5.50 -16.65 -12.95
N ASN A 9 -5.29 -15.91 -14.04
CA ASN A 9 -4.69 -14.58 -14.01
C ASN A 9 -5.54 -13.57 -13.23
N PHE A 10 -6.87 -13.61 -13.37
CA PHE A 10 -7.76 -12.79 -12.56
C PHE A 10 -7.68 -13.13 -11.08
N VAL A 11 -7.61 -14.42 -10.73
CA VAL A 11 -7.43 -14.86 -9.34
C VAL A 11 -6.11 -14.34 -8.78
N TYR A 12 -5.02 -14.46 -9.54
CA TYR A 12 -3.71 -13.91 -9.14
C TYR A 12 -3.75 -12.39 -8.95
N ALA A 13 -4.35 -11.65 -9.88
CA ALA A 13 -4.46 -10.20 -9.79
C ALA A 13 -5.29 -9.77 -8.58
N ILE A 14 -6.44 -10.42 -8.34
CA ILE A 14 -7.31 -10.13 -7.20
C ILE A 14 -6.59 -10.47 -5.88
N ALA A 15 -5.97 -11.64 -5.79
CA ALA A 15 -5.22 -12.06 -4.60
C ALA A 15 -4.08 -11.08 -4.30
N GLY A 16 -3.33 -10.67 -5.33
CA GLY A 16 -2.29 -9.65 -5.22
C GLY A 16 -2.85 -8.32 -4.72
N ALA A 17 -3.93 -7.82 -5.31
CA ALA A 17 -4.57 -6.57 -4.90
C ALA A 17 -5.07 -6.60 -3.45
N LEU A 18 -5.71 -7.69 -3.03
CA LEU A 18 -6.17 -7.88 -1.65
C LEU A 18 -5.00 -7.91 -0.67
N LEU A 19 -3.91 -8.60 -1.04
CA LEU A 19 -2.70 -8.65 -0.23
C LEU A 19 -2.08 -7.25 -0.08
N THR A 20 -1.98 -6.48 -1.17
CA THR A 20 -1.49 -5.10 -1.14
C THR A 20 -2.34 -4.21 -0.24
N LEU A 21 -3.67 -4.29 -0.35
CA LEU A 21 -4.58 -3.52 0.51
C LEU A 21 -4.42 -3.89 2.00
N ALA A 22 -4.25 -5.18 2.31
CA ALA A 22 -4.01 -5.64 3.67
C ALA A 22 -2.70 -5.07 4.24
N PHE A 23 -1.61 -5.06 3.47
CA PHE A 23 -0.34 -4.45 3.89
C PHE A 23 -0.42 -2.94 4.02
N MET A 24 -1.14 -2.25 3.13
CA MET A 24 -1.38 -0.81 3.27
C MET A 24 -2.13 -0.48 4.56
N ALA A 25 -3.19 -1.22 4.88
CA ALA A 25 -3.94 -1.06 6.12
C ALA A 25 -3.07 -1.35 7.36
N ALA A 26 -2.23 -2.40 7.31
CA ALA A 26 -1.30 -2.73 8.37
C ALA A 26 -0.25 -1.63 8.58
N GLY A 27 0.31 -1.08 7.50
CA GLY A 27 1.27 0.03 7.54
C GLY A 27 0.65 1.29 8.14
N TYR A 28 -0.59 1.62 7.76
CA TYR A 28 -1.32 2.75 8.33
C TYR A 28 -1.58 2.57 9.83
N LYS A 29 -2.03 1.38 10.24
CA LYS A 29 -2.28 1.07 11.66
C LYS A 29 -0.99 1.09 12.49
N LEU A 30 0.11 0.59 11.93
CA LEU A 30 1.41 0.62 12.57
C LEU A 30 1.88 2.07 12.77
N PHE A 31 1.74 2.91 11.73
CA PHE A 31 2.06 4.33 11.82
C PHE A 31 1.26 5.01 12.92
N ASP A 32 -0.06 4.80 12.93
CA ASP A 32 -0.98 5.37 13.92
C ASP A 32 -0.67 4.93 15.37
N THR A 33 -0.16 3.70 15.54
CA THR A 33 0.27 3.17 16.85
C THR A 33 1.58 3.79 17.32
N ILE A 34 2.48 4.16 16.40
CA ILE A 34 3.78 4.75 16.73
C ILE A 34 3.64 6.26 16.98
N THR A 35 2.73 6.93 16.29
CA THR A 35 2.48 8.36 16.47
C THR A 35 1.62 8.64 17.70
N PRO A 36 1.89 9.71 18.47
CA PRO A 36 1.10 10.08 19.64
C PRO A 36 -0.25 10.74 19.28
N PHE A 37 -0.67 10.70 18.02
CA PHE A 37 -1.88 11.35 17.50
C PHE A 37 -2.63 10.41 16.56
N ASP A 38 -3.94 10.62 16.45
CA ASP A 38 -4.81 9.88 15.52
C ASP A 38 -4.70 10.48 14.11
N THR A 39 -4.05 9.72 13.23
CA THR A 39 -3.78 10.11 11.85
C THR A 39 -5.06 10.33 11.06
N SER A 40 -6.11 9.53 11.31
CA SER A 40 -7.38 9.64 10.60
C SER A 40 -8.09 10.94 10.96
N ARG A 41 -8.07 11.28 12.24
CA ARG A 41 -8.63 12.54 12.75
C ARG A 41 -7.87 13.75 12.22
N GLU A 42 -6.54 13.71 12.20
CA GLU A 42 -5.71 14.79 11.67
C GLU A 42 -5.87 14.99 10.15
N LEU A 43 -6.04 13.90 9.38
CA LEU A 43 -6.39 14.02 7.97
C LEU A 43 -7.78 14.65 7.77
N ALA A 44 -8.76 14.24 8.57
CA ALA A 44 -10.11 14.81 8.52
C ALA A 44 -10.15 16.30 8.93
N SER A 45 -9.29 16.72 9.86
CA SER A 45 -9.15 18.12 10.28
C SER A 45 -8.41 19.00 9.26
N LYS A 46 -8.03 18.45 8.10
CA LYS A 46 -7.21 19.10 7.05
C LYS A 46 -5.81 19.46 7.53
N ASN A 47 -5.22 18.68 8.42
CA ASN A 47 -3.83 18.84 8.81
C ASN A 47 -2.91 18.48 7.62
N VAL A 48 -2.40 19.53 6.96
CA VAL A 48 -1.53 19.39 5.78
C VAL A 48 -0.22 18.67 6.13
N ALA A 49 0.31 18.85 7.34
CA ALA A 49 1.56 18.20 7.75
C ALA A 49 1.40 16.67 7.77
N VAL A 50 0.32 16.18 8.38
CA VAL A 50 -0.01 14.74 8.39
C VAL A 50 -0.29 14.24 6.97
N GLY A 51 -0.98 15.03 6.15
CA GLY A 51 -1.20 14.71 4.73
C GLY A 51 0.10 14.52 3.95
N ILE A 52 1.09 15.40 4.14
CA ILE A 52 2.41 15.30 3.50
C ILE A 52 3.14 14.04 3.96
N VAL A 53 3.11 13.73 5.26
CA VAL A 53 3.77 12.53 5.80
C VAL A 53 3.16 11.26 5.23
N VAL A 54 1.83 11.14 5.24
CA VAL A 54 1.12 9.98 4.67
C VAL A 54 1.40 9.87 3.16
N GLY A 55 1.42 10.98 2.43
CA GLY A 55 1.82 11.00 1.02
C GLY A 55 3.25 10.50 0.80
N ALA A 56 4.21 10.94 1.62
CA ALA A 56 5.60 10.51 1.54
C ALA A 56 5.77 9.00 1.84
N ILE A 57 4.98 8.44 2.77
CA ILE A 57 4.96 6.99 3.04
C ILE A 57 4.57 6.22 1.78
N PHE A 58 3.52 6.63 1.08
CA PHE A 58 3.08 5.96 -0.14
C PHE A 58 4.06 6.10 -1.30
N ILE A 59 4.69 7.27 -1.46
CA ILE A 59 5.75 7.47 -2.46
C ILE A 59 6.94 6.55 -2.17
N GLY A 60 7.40 6.51 -0.91
CA GLY A 60 8.49 5.64 -0.48
C GLY A 60 8.18 4.16 -0.69
N LEU A 61 6.96 3.73 -0.36
CA LEU A 61 6.50 2.36 -0.62
C LEU A 61 6.53 2.03 -2.12
N GLY A 62 6.04 2.94 -2.97
CA GLY A 62 6.07 2.76 -4.43
C GLY A 62 7.49 2.59 -4.97
N ILE A 63 8.44 3.41 -4.49
CA ILE A 63 9.86 3.29 -4.85
C ILE A 63 10.43 1.94 -4.39
N ALA A 64 10.18 1.55 -3.14
CA ALA A 64 10.69 0.29 -2.59
C ALA A 64 10.17 -0.93 -3.35
N VAL A 65 8.86 -0.97 -3.65
CA VAL A 65 8.26 -2.06 -4.43
C VAL A 65 8.81 -2.06 -5.85
N GLY A 66 8.91 -0.90 -6.50
CA GLY A 66 9.48 -0.78 -7.84
C GLY A 66 10.92 -1.29 -7.90
N LEU A 67 11.74 -0.99 -6.89
CA LEU A 67 13.09 -1.52 -6.77
C LEU A 67 13.13 -3.04 -6.59
N VAL A 68 12.31 -3.60 -5.69
CA VAL A 68 12.26 -5.05 -5.46
C VAL A 68 11.85 -5.79 -6.73
N VAL A 69 10.84 -5.30 -7.45
CA VAL A 69 10.42 -5.87 -8.74
C VAL A 69 11.54 -5.73 -9.77
N GLY A 70 12.17 -4.57 -9.88
CA GLY A 70 13.26 -4.34 -10.83
C GLY A 70 14.50 -5.21 -10.58
N LEU A 71 14.86 -5.42 -9.32
CA LEU A 71 15.99 -6.27 -8.93
C LEU A 71 15.68 -7.77 -9.05
N GLY A 72 14.42 -8.17 -8.85
CA GLY A 72 14.00 -9.58 -8.97
C GLY A 72 13.96 -10.11 -10.41
N LEU A 73 14.14 -9.24 -11.41
CA LEU A 73 14.12 -9.59 -12.84
C LEU A 73 15.52 -9.72 -13.45
N ASN A 74 16.59 -9.56 -12.66
CA ASN A 74 17.99 -9.69 -13.07
C ASN A 74 18.64 -10.92 -12.41
#